data_AF-A0A353L0C8-F1
#
_entry.id   AF-A0A353L0C8-F1
#
_cell.length_a   1.000
_cell.length_b   1.000
_cell.length_c   1.000
_cell.angle_alpha   90.00
_cell.angle_beta   90.00
_cell.angle_gamma   90.00
#
_symmetry.space_group_name_H-M   'P 1'
#
loop_
_entity.id
_entity.type
_entity.pdbx_description
1 polymer ?
#
loop_
_entity_poly.entity_id
_entity_poly.type
_entity_poly.pdbx_seq_one_letter_code
_entity_poly.pdbx_strand_id
1 'polypeptide(L)'
;MWDIPKNIISILKRYTGEEKPTVKSPKDVRRMFANEFTEDEQTSILKWLKKNQSLIVSDILKGRGKFVAEWMLVAQKEIKNARWILKPMNFCMNYFGNGEIEITTRGNFKIGRITMQRKGGDGGRDTAKMLQFKINPAELFDI
;
A
#
# COMPACT_ATOMS: atom_id res chain seq x y z
N MET A 1 11.11 4.42 10.39
CA MET A 1 11.43 4.29 8.94
C MET A 1 11.13 5.58 8.18
N TRP A 2 9.91 6.14 8.26
CA TRP A 2 9.51 7.33 7.48
C TRP A 2 9.21 8.59 8.31
N ASP A 3 9.60 8.61 9.59
CA ASP A 3 9.31 9.71 10.52
C ASP A 3 7.86 10.22 10.43
N ILE A 4 6.92 9.27 10.55
CA ILE A 4 5.51 9.52 10.31
C ILE A 4 4.97 10.44 11.41
N PRO A 5 4.32 11.58 11.08
CA PRO A 5 3.72 12.45 12.08
C PRO A 5 2.67 11.73 12.93
N LYS A 6 2.56 12.10 14.22
CA LYS A 6 1.67 11.44 15.19
C LYS A 6 0.21 11.37 14.74
N ASN A 7 -0.30 12.43 14.10
CA ASN A 7 -1.65 12.45 13.56
C ASN A 7 -1.85 11.41 12.45
N ILE A 8 -0.87 11.25 11.55
CA ILE A 8 -0.90 10.23 10.50
C ILE A 8 -0.77 8.82 11.09
N ILE A 9 0.06 8.63 12.12
CA ILE A 9 0.15 7.35 12.84
C ILE A 9 -1.21 6.94 13.41
N SER A 10 -1.93 7.86 14.06
CA SER A 10 -3.26 7.53 14.61
C SER A 10 -4.28 7.17 13.53
N ILE A 11 -4.29 7.88 12.39
CA ILE A 11 -5.13 7.52 11.24
C ILE A 11 -4.80 6.11 10.76
N LEU A 12 -3.52 5.80 10.56
CA LEU A 12 -3.08 4.49 10.10
C LEU A 12 -3.43 3.37 11.08
N LYS A 13 -3.29 3.59 12.40
CA LYS A 13 -3.64 2.59 13.41
C LYS A 13 -5.13 2.29 13.46
N ARG A 14 -5.99 3.31 13.37
CA ARG A 14 -7.43 3.11 13.24
C ARG A 14 -7.78 2.42 11.93
N TYR A 15 -7.07 2.76 10.85
CA TYR A 15 -7.25 2.13 9.55
C TYR A 15 -6.90 0.64 9.56
N THR A 16 -5.81 0.27 10.23
CA THR A 16 -5.36 -1.13 10.34
C THR A 16 -6.06 -1.91 11.45
N GLY A 17 -6.70 -1.24 12.39
CA GLY A 17 -7.35 -1.85 13.56
C GLY A 17 -6.39 -2.14 14.72
N GLU A 18 -5.23 -1.48 14.73
CA GLU A 18 -4.38 -1.37 15.93
C GLU A 18 -5.04 -0.48 16.99
N GLU A 19 -5.79 0.53 16.56
CA GLU A 19 -6.64 1.37 17.40
C GLU A 19 -8.12 1.16 17.05
N LYS A 20 -9.01 1.34 18.03
CA LYS A 20 -10.46 1.17 17.84
C LYS A 20 -11.01 2.26 16.91
N PRO A 21 -12.08 1.97 16.14
CA PRO A 21 -12.77 2.98 15.35
C PRO A 21 -13.28 4.15 16.18
N THR A 22 -13.24 5.36 15.63
CA THR A 22 -13.78 6.58 16.26
C THR A 22 -15.11 7.02 15.65
N VAL A 23 -15.48 6.49 14.47
CA VAL A 23 -16.78 6.71 13.85
C VAL A 23 -17.88 5.97 14.63
N LYS A 24 -19.08 6.56 14.69
CA LYS A 24 -20.20 6.01 15.49
C LYS A 24 -20.67 4.64 15.01
N SER A 25 -20.71 4.42 13.69
CA SER A 25 -21.21 3.17 13.08
C SER A 25 -20.22 2.68 12.03
N PRO A 26 -19.07 2.10 12.44
CA PRO A 26 -18.06 1.62 11.50
C PRO A 26 -18.59 0.40 10.74
N LYS A 27 -18.25 0.29 9.45
CA LYS A 27 -18.57 -0.88 8.63
C LYS A 27 -17.91 -2.17 9.15
N ASP A 28 -16.75 -2.04 9.79
CA ASP A 28 -16.05 -3.13 10.48
C ASP A 28 -15.72 -2.67 11.90
N VAL A 29 -16.28 -3.32 12.92
CA VAL A 29 -16.10 -2.93 14.34
C VAL A 29 -14.63 -2.95 14.79
N ARG A 30 -13.74 -3.58 14.03
CA ARG A 30 -12.32 -3.73 14.36
C ARG A 30 -11.45 -2.59 13.83
N ARG A 31 -11.91 -1.78 12.88
CA ARG A 31 -11.08 -0.78 12.18
C ARG A 31 -11.92 0.26 11.41
N MET A 32 -11.26 1.28 10.87
CA MET A 32 -11.89 2.23 9.94
C MET A 32 -11.41 2.00 8.51
N PHE A 33 -12.30 2.23 7.56
CA PHE A 33 -11.96 2.37 6.16
C PHE A 33 -11.52 3.81 5.87
N ALA A 34 -10.72 4.01 4.82
CA ALA A 34 -10.18 5.31 4.47
C ALA A 34 -11.27 6.37 4.21
N ASN A 35 -12.41 5.97 3.67
CA ASN A 35 -13.56 6.83 3.40
C ASN A 35 -14.48 7.05 4.62
N GLU A 36 -14.18 6.45 5.78
CA GLU A 36 -14.91 6.68 7.04
C GLU A 36 -14.26 7.74 7.93
N PHE A 37 -13.06 8.20 7.57
CA PHE A 37 -12.38 9.30 8.26
C PHE A 37 -13.01 10.65 7.87
N THR A 38 -12.79 11.67 8.70
CA THR A 38 -13.17 13.05 8.37
C THR A 38 -12.41 13.55 7.13
N GLU A 39 -12.95 14.54 6.43
CA GLU A 39 -12.30 15.14 5.25
C GLU A 39 -10.89 15.68 5.58
N ASP A 40 -10.71 16.27 6.76
CA ASP A 40 -9.42 16.76 7.24
C ASP A 40 -8.40 15.63 7.42
N GLU A 41 -8.83 14.53 8.04
CA GLU A 41 -7.98 13.35 8.21
C GLU A 41 -7.61 12.74 6.85
N GLN A 42 -8.59 12.54 5.97
CA GLN A 42 -8.37 12.04 4.61
C GLN A 42 -7.39 12.93 3.84
N THR A 43 -7.59 14.25 3.89
CA THR A 43 -6.73 15.23 3.23
C THR A 43 -5.31 15.19 3.81
N SER A 44 -5.17 15.10 5.14
CA SER A 44 -3.88 15.08 5.80
C SER A 44 -3.03 13.86 5.41
N ILE A 45 -3.64 12.66 5.37
CA ILE A 45 -2.93 11.44 5.00
C ILE A 45 -2.62 11.39 3.51
N LEU A 46 -3.52 11.83 2.64
CA LEU A 46 -3.26 11.90 1.20
C LEU A 46 -2.12 12.88 0.89
N LYS A 47 -2.11 14.07 1.52
CA LYS A 47 -1.00 15.03 1.40
C LYS A 47 0.32 14.45 1.89
N TRP A 48 0.30 13.74 3.02
CA TRP A 48 1.51 13.11 3.55
C TRP A 48 2.03 12.00 2.63
N LEU A 49 1.15 11.13 2.13
CA LEU A 49 1.51 10.09 1.17
C LEU A 49 2.08 10.69 -0.12
N LYS A 50 1.49 11.79 -0.62
CA LYS A 50 1.98 12.49 -1.82
C LYS A 50 3.36 13.09 -1.62
N LYS A 51 3.56 13.77 -0.49
CA LYS A 51 4.87 14.34 -0.13
C LYS A 51 5.96 13.28 -0.03
N ASN A 52 5.63 12.07 0.42
CA ASN A 52 6.59 10.99 0.67
C ASN A 52 6.55 9.86 -0.37
N GLN A 53 5.86 10.04 -1.51
CA GLN A 53 5.59 9.01 -2.50
C GLN A 53 6.86 8.28 -2.95
N SER A 54 7.86 9.02 -3.43
CA SER A 54 9.12 8.45 -3.94
C SER A 54 9.87 7.66 -2.86
N LEU A 55 9.89 8.15 -1.62
CA LEU A 55 10.53 7.48 -0.49
C LEU A 55 9.84 6.15 -0.16
N ILE A 56 8.51 6.18 -0.04
CA ILE A 56 7.70 5.00 0.26
C ILE A 56 7.85 3.95 -0.85
N VAL A 57 7.70 4.35 -2.12
CA VAL A 57 7.82 3.46 -3.28
C VAL A 57 9.20 2.81 -3.34
N SER A 58 10.27 3.58 -3.13
CA SER A 58 11.64 3.07 -3.10
C SER A 58 11.81 2.02 -2.00
N ASP A 59 11.34 2.31 -0.78
CA ASP A 59 11.51 1.41 0.35
C ASP A 59 10.73 0.09 0.19
N ILE A 60 9.52 0.14 -0.35
CA ILE A 60 8.67 -1.07 -0.46
C ILE A 60 8.99 -1.92 -1.69
N LEU A 61 9.64 -1.37 -2.73
CA LEU A 61 10.00 -2.12 -3.94
C LEU A 61 11.49 -2.46 -4.03
N LYS A 62 12.37 -1.47 -3.81
CA LYS A 62 13.83 -1.64 -3.94
C LYS A 62 14.49 -2.00 -2.62
N GLY A 63 14.00 -1.45 -1.52
CA GLY A 63 14.63 -1.57 -0.20
C GLY A 63 15.88 -0.70 -0.06
N ARG A 64 16.72 -0.98 0.95
CA ARG A 64 17.95 -0.23 1.24
C ARG A 64 19.11 -1.17 1.59
N GLY A 65 20.34 -0.69 1.47
CA GLY A 65 21.56 -1.40 1.90
C GLY A 65 22.20 -2.26 0.81
N LYS A 66 23.00 -3.25 1.21
CA LYS A 66 23.81 -4.06 0.27
C LYS A 66 22.99 -5.04 -0.58
N PHE A 67 21.77 -5.36 -0.17
CA PHE A 67 20.90 -6.35 -0.81
C PHE A 67 19.63 -5.70 -1.39
N VAL A 68 19.77 -4.50 -1.97
CA VAL A 68 18.67 -3.87 -2.71
C VAL A 68 18.29 -4.69 -3.93
N ALA A 69 17.00 -4.69 -4.25
CA ALA A 69 16.51 -5.32 -5.47
C ALA A 69 16.81 -4.40 -6.65
N GLU A 70 17.70 -4.82 -7.55
CA GLU A 70 18.02 -4.06 -8.78
C GLU A 70 17.16 -4.48 -9.98
N TRP A 71 16.50 -5.63 -9.88
CA TRP A 71 15.68 -6.20 -10.95
C TRP A 71 14.42 -6.83 -10.37
N MET A 72 13.33 -6.79 -11.13
CA MET A 72 12.10 -7.52 -10.83
C MET A 72 11.85 -8.56 -11.92
N LEU A 73 11.91 -9.84 -11.54
CA LEU A 73 11.48 -10.96 -12.36
C LEU A 73 10.03 -11.30 -12.00
N VAL A 74 9.14 -11.25 -12.99
CA VAL A 74 7.77 -11.73 -12.84
C VAL A 74 7.61 -12.97 -13.71
N ALA A 75 7.18 -14.07 -13.12
CA ALA A 75 6.87 -15.30 -13.83
C ALA A 75 5.39 -15.65 -13.62
N GLN A 76 4.64 -15.75 -14.72
CA GLN A 76 3.26 -16.22 -14.69
C GLN A 76 3.29 -17.76 -14.72
N LYS A 77 2.97 -18.38 -13.58
CA LYS A 77 3.00 -19.83 -13.41
C LYS A 77 1.71 -20.47 -13.93
N GLU A 78 1.75 -20.90 -15.19
CA GLU A 78 0.69 -21.67 -15.84
C GLU A 78 1.18 -23.08 -16.20
N ILE A 79 0.25 -24.03 -16.37
CA ILE A 79 0.56 -25.43 -16.73
C ILE A 79 1.12 -25.53 -18.16
N LYS A 80 0.63 -24.68 -19.08
CA LYS A 80 1.10 -24.59 -20.46
C LYS A 80 1.42 -23.13 -20.77
N ASN A 81 2.52 -22.89 -21.48
CA ASN A 81 2.95 -21.56 -21.94
C ASN A 81 3.18 -20.54 -20.80
N ALA A 82 3.93 -20.95 -19.77
CA ALA A 82 4.41 -19.99 -18.77
C ALA A 82 5.25 -18.90 -19.45
N ARG A 83 4.99 -17.64 -19.09
CA ARG A 83 5.75 -16.47 -19.56
C ARG A 83 6.42 -15.78 -18.39
N TRP A 84 7.54 -15.13 -18.67
CA TRP A 84 8.28 -14.35 -17.69
C TRP A 84 8.78 -13.04 -18.29
N ILE A 85 8.97 -12.04 -17.42
CA ILE A 85 9.54 -10.76 -17.80
C ILE A 85 10.50 -10.27 -16.71
N LEU A 86 11.63 -9.72 -17.14
CA LEU A 86 12.64 -9.13 -16.27
C LEU A 86 12.74 -7.63 -16.59
N LYS A 87 12.54 -6.77 -15.59
CA LYS A 87 12.66 -5.31 -15.75
C LYS A 87 13.60 -4.73 -14.67
N PRO A 88 14.37 -3.66 -14.98
CA PRO A 88 15.15 -2.96 -13.97
C PRO A 88 14.24 -2.38 -12.87
N MET A 89 14.69 -2.39 -11.62
CA MET A 89 13.86 -1.91 -10.50
C MET A 89 13.49 -0.42 -10.65
N ASN A 90 14.37 0.41 -11.22
CA ASN A 90 14.06 1.82 -11.50
C ASN A 90 12.83 1.96 -12.43
N PHE A 91 12.70 1.07 -13.42
CA PHE A 91 11.54 1.04 -14.29
C PHE A 91 10.29 0.62 -13.52
N CYS A 92 10.37 -0.44 -12.70
CA CYS A 92 9.25 -0.90 -11.87
C CYS A 92 8.79 0.15 -10.86
N MET A 93 9.72 0.84 -10.19
CA MET A 93 9.41 1.93 -9.26
C MET A 93 8.71 3.08 -9.95
N ASN A 94 9.17 3.49 -11.13
CA ASN A 94 8.48 4.51 -11.92
C ASN A 94 7.08 4.03 -12.30
N TYR A 95 6.96 2.84 -12.89
CA TYR A 95 5.67 2.30 -13.34
C TYR A 95 4.65 2.19 -12.21
N PHE A 96 4.99 1.47 -11.14
CA PHE A 96 4.06 1.24 -10.03
C PHE A 96 3.87 2.47 -9.15
N GLY A 97 4.92 3.28 -8.99
CA GLY A 97 4.85 4.51 -8.22
C GLY A 97 4.09 5.62 -8.92
N ASN A 98 3.94 5.60 -10.25
CA ASN A 98 3.24 6.65 -10.99
C ASN A 98 1.71 6.55 -10.88
N GLY A 99 1.04 7.69 -11.02
CA GLY A 99 -0.41 7.86 -10.90
C GLY A 99 -0.85 8.64 -9.66
N GLU A 100 -2.16 8.79 -9.54
CA GLU A 100 -2.79 9.53 -8.46
C GLU A 100 -2.67 8.81 -7.10
N ILE A 101 -2.66 9.61 -6.03
CA ILE A 101 -2.79 9.11 -4.67
C ILE A 101 -4.21 9.38 -4.22
N GLU A 102 -4.98 8.31 -4.02
CA GLU A 102 -6.42 8.40 -3.88
C GLU A 102 -6.96 7.39 -2.85
N ILE A 103 -8.19 7.66 -2.40
CA ILE A 103 -8.99 6.69 -1.65
C ILE A 103 -9.89 5.96 -2.64
N THR A 104 -9.75 4.64 -2.69
CA THR A 104 -10.59 3.78 -3.51
C THR A 104 -12.04 3.75 -3.00
N THR A 105 -12.99 3.40 -3.86
CA THR A 105 -14.41 3.21 -3.49
C THR A 105 -14.63 2.19 -2.38
N ARG A 106 -13.71 1.23 -2.23
CA ARG A 106 -13.72 0.22 -1.16
C ARG A 106 -13.07 0.70 0.15
N GLY A 107 -12.62 1.96 0.21
CA GLY A 107 -12.04 2.55 1.41
C GLY A 107 -10.62 2.07 1.72
N ASN A 108 -9.83 1.75 0.69
CA ASN A 108 -8.37 1.58 0.77
C ASN A 108 -7.64 2.78 0.17
N PHE A 109 -6.38 2.97 0.54
CA PHE A 109 -5.52 3.97 -0.08
C PHE A 109 -4.80 3.38 -1.29
N LYS A 110 -4.52 4.23 -2.27
CA LYS A 110 -3.73 3.89 -3.45
C LYS A 110 -2.59 4.90 -3.59
N ILE A 111 -1.38 4.42 -3.84
CA ILE A 111 -0.17 5.23 -4.08
C ILE A 111 0.26 4.92 -5.51
N GLY A 112 -0.18 5.72 -6.48
CA GLY A 112 0.01 5.38 -7.89
C GLY A 112 -0.75 4.11 -8.25
N ARG A 113 -0.03 3.04 -8.59
CA ARG A 113 -0.60 1.69 -8.86
C ARG A 113 -0.45 0.72 -7.69
N ILE A 114 0.05 1.19 -6.54
CA ILE A 114 0.26 0.38 -5.34
C ILE A 114 -0.96 0.53 -4.43
N THR A 115 -1.61 -0.58 -4.08
CA THR A 115 -2.69 -0.60 -3.09
C THR A 115 -2.08 -0.70 -1.69
N MET A 116 -2.43 0.24 -0.81
CA MET A 116 -2.11 0.21 0.61
C MET A 116 -3.36 -0.20 1.39
N GLN A 117 -3.27 -1.33 2.09
CA GLN A 117 -4.41 -1.97 2.76
C GLN A 117 -4.09 -2.57 4.12
N ARG A 118 -5.10 -2.73 4.98
CA ARG A 118 -5.01 -3.63 6.14
C ARG A 118 -4.74 -5.05 5.64
N LYS A 119 -3.79 -5.75 6.27
CA LYS A 119 -3.43 -7.14 5.96
C LYS A 119 -4.65 -8.06 5.99
N GLY A 120 -5.43 -7.99 7.08
CA GLY A 120 -6.61 -8.83 7.28
C GLY A 120 -6.29 -10.34 7.31
N GLY A 121 -7.32 -11.17 7.49
CA GLY A 121 -7.16 -12.63 7.51
C GLY A 121 -6.41 -13.15 8.74
N ASP A 122 -5.51 -14.12 8.53
CA ASP A 122 -4.65 -14.77 9.54
C ASP A 122 -5.39 -15.39 10.74
N GLY A 123 -6.65 -15.77 10.57
CA GLY A 123 -7.49 -16.32 11.65
C GLY A 123 -7.84 -15.30 12.74
N GLY A 124 -7.71 -14.00 12.46
CA GLY A 124 -8.00 -12.94 13.43
C GLY A 124 -6.86 -12.60 14.40
N ARG A 125 -5.67 -13.20 14.21
CA ARG A 125 -4.46 -12.85 14.98
C ARG A 125 -4.06 -11.38 14.80
N ASP A 126 -3.22 -10.87 15.70
CA ASP A 126 -2.75 -9.48 15.65
C ASP A 126 -2.01 -9.14 14.35
N THR A 127 -1.43 -10.12 13.66
CA THR A 127 -0.83 -9.95 12.33
C THR A 127 -1.84 -9.43 11.29
N ALA A 128 -3.14 -9.67 11.47
CA ALA A 128 -4.20 -9.14 10.62
C ALA A 128 -4.30 -7.61 10.68
N LYS A 129 -3.72 -6.97 11.71
CA LYS A 129 -3.66 -5.51 11.90
C LYS A 129 -2.41 -4.87 11.28
N MET A 130 -1.59 -5.60 10.53
CA MET A 130 -0.45 -4.98 9.82
C MET A 130 -0.92 -4.16 8.62
N LEU A 131 -0.15 -3.13 8.29
CA LEU A 131 -0.26 -2.42 7.01
C LEU A 131 0.42 -3.24 5.90
N GLN A 132 -0.25 -3.42 4.78
CA GLN A 132 0.21 -4.23 3.65
C GLN A 132 0.14 -3.44 2.34
N PHE A 133 1.19 -3.58 1.52
CA PHE A 133 1.26 -3.02 0.18
C PHE A 133 1.08 -4.14 -0.85
N LYS A 134 0.32 -3.88 -1.91
CA LYS A 134 0.09 -4.82 -3.01
C LYS A 134 0.23 -4.11 -4.35
N ILE A 135 0.83 -4.80 -5.30
CA ILE A 135 0.86 -4.45 -6.71
C ILE A 135 0.22 -5.58 -7.52
N ASN A 136 -0.10 -5.32 -8.78
CA ASN A 136 -0.37 -6.36 -9.77
C ASN A 136 0.87 -6.53 -10.67
N PRO A 137 1.75 -7.51 -10.40
CA PRO A 137 2.98 -7.68 -11.16
C PRO A 137 2.73 -8.07 -12.63
N ALA A 138 1.55 -8.63 -12.94
CA ALA A 138 1.21 -9.04 -14.29
C ALA A 138 1.10 -7.85 -15.26
N GLU A 139 0.87 -6.63 -14.75
CA GLU A 139 0.89 -5.41 -15.56
C GLU A 139 2.22 -5.20 -16.29
N LEU A 140 3.33 -5.78 -15.80
CA LEU A 140 4.61 -5.66 -16.47
C LEU A 140 4.67 -6.38 -17.83
N PHE A 141 3.79 -7.35 -18.09
CA PHE A 141 3.77 -8.08 -19.37
C PHE A 141 3.21 -7.25 -20.53
N ASP A 142 2.47 -6.18 -20.23
CA ASP A 142 1.68 -5.46 -21.21
C ASP A 142 2.22 -4.02 -21.45
N ILE A 143 3.49 -3.77 -21.09
CA ILE A 143 4.15 -2.45 -21.11
C ILE A 143 5.53 -2.41 -21.76
#